data_AF-A0A9E4YLZ2-F1
#
_entry.id   AF-A0A9E4YLZ2-F1
#
_cell.length_a   1.000
_cell.length_b   1.000
_cell.length_c   1.000
_cell.angle_alpha   90.00
_cell.angle_beta   90.00
_cell.angle_gamma   90.00
#
_symmetry.space_group_name_H-M   'P 1'
#
loop_
_entity.id
_entity.type
_entity.pdbx_description
1 polymer ?
#
loop_
_entity_poly.entity_id
_entity_poly.type
_entity_poly.pdbx_seq_one_letter_code
_entity_poly.pdbx_strand_id
1 'polypeptide(L)'
;MKAKRAPKPERSHGLTKAEACKALQVAPTADEELITQAYWHQARKVRALAAKDPEARKELDKLNRAFLVLNPARTEAPLTDEAPPAPRSAPFAEDVVASVRRLVDQTRARWPNHVPEVTTLMVTTAILTYLALSAGAAPLWTLLVAGAAALAIWAPWRRL
;
A
#
# COMPACT_ATOMS: atom_id res chain seq x y z
N MET A 1 -63.00 13.41 4.23
CA MET A 1 -62.16 12.20 4.22
C MET A 1 -60.75 12.59 3.82
N LYS A 2 -59.77 12.47 4.73
CA LYS A 2 -58.41 12.99 4.55
C LYS A 2 -57.58 12.06 3.65
N ALA A 3 -57.09 12.58 2.54
CA ALA A 3 -56.15 11.88 1.67
C ALA A 3 -54.84 11.61 2.42
N LYS A 4 -54.50 10.32 2.55
CA LYS A 4 -53.24 9.82 3.13
C LYS A 4 -52.12 10.17 2.13
N ARG A 5 -51.47 11.33 2.32
CA ARG A 5 -50.25 11.69 1.56
C ARG A 5 -49.17 10.67 1.89
N ALA A 6 -48.75 9.89 0.89
CA ALA A 6 -47.57 9.05 0.97
C ALA A 6 -46.33 9.93 1.28
N PRO A 7 -45.42 9.51 2.16
CA PRO A 7 -44.19 10.25 2.42
C PRO A 7 -43.35 10.24 1.13
N LYS A 8 -43.08 11.46 0.65
CA LYS A 8 -42.18 11.75 -0.47
C LYS A 8 -40.78 11.26 -0.06
N PRO A 9 -40.06 10.47 -0.88
CA PRO A 9 -38.69 10.13 -0.56
C PRO A 9 -37.90 11.44 -0.52
N GLU A 10 -37.44 11.82 0.67
CA GLU A 10 -36.47 12.88 0.87
C GLU A 10 -35.27 12.57 -0.01
N ARG A 11 -35.17 13.27 -1.13
CA ARG A 11 -33.90 13.44 -1.83
C ARG A 11 -33.05 14.32 -0.93
N SER A 12 -32.47 13.71 0.10
CA SER A 12 -31.32 14.27 0.80
C SER A 12 -30.33 14.71 -0.27
N HIS A 13 -29.79 15.92 -0.16
CA HIS A 13 -28.67 16.43 -0.97
C HIS A 13 -27.43 15.53 -0.80
N GLY A 14 -27.52 14.33 -1.37
CA GLY A 14 -26.61 13.22 -1.20
C GLY A 14 -25.56 13.27 -2.28
N LEU A 15 -24.31 13.18 -1.85
CA LEU A 15 -23.14 13.02 -2.70
C LEU A 15 -23.47 12.12 -3.90
N THR A 16 -23.31 12.62 -5.12
CA THR A 16 -23.61 11.82 -6.31
C THR A 16 -22.60 10.66 -6.44
N LYS A 17 -22.95 9.59 -7.16
CA LYS A 17 -21.99 8.49 -7.42
C LYS A 17 -20.69 8.99 -8.06
N ALA A 18 -20.77 9.97 -8.96
CA ALA A 18 -19.59 10.57 -9.58
C ALA A 18 -18.71 11.33 -8.57
N GLU A 19 -19.32 12.09 -7.67
CA GLU A 19 -18.61 12.78 -6.59
C GLU A 19 -18.02 11.81 -5.58
N ALA A 20 -18.70 10.70 -5.30
CA ALA A 20 -18.22 9.63 -4.44
C ALA A 20 -16.99 8.92 -5.05
N CYS A 21 -17.02 8.60 -6.35
CA CYS A 21 -15.86 8.09 -7.08
C CYS A 21 -14.68 9.05 -7.03
N LYS A 22 -14.94 10.36 -7.22
CA LYS A 22 -13.91 11.40 -7.15
C LYS A 22 -13.33 11.53 -5.73
N ALA A 23 -14.17 11.45 -4.70
CA ALA A 23 -13.74 11.49 -3.31
C ALA A 23 -12.84 10.31 -2.95
N LEU A 24 -13.20 9.10 -3.41
CA LEU A 24 -12.43 7.87 -3.21
C LEU A 24 -11.26 7.68 -4.20
N GLN A 25 -11.14 8.59 -5.18
CA GLN A 25 -10.15 8.51 -6.28
C GLN A 25 -10.22 7.18 -7.04
N VAL A 26 -11.42 6.64 -7.23
CA VAL A 26 -11.68 5.39 -7.96
C VAL A 26 -12.35 5.67 -9.30
N ALA A 27 -12.10 4.79 -10.27
CA ALA A 27 -12.79 4.85 -11.57
C ALA A 27 -14.29 4.54 -11.39
N PRO A 28 -15.18 5.10 -12.23
CA PRO A 28 -16.61 4.80 -12.18
C PRO A 28 -16.97 3.32 -12.43
N THR A 29 -16.05 2.58 -13.07
CA THR A 29 -16.17 1.15 -13.40
C THR A 29 -15.40 0.26 -12.41
N ALA A 30 -14.90 0.80 -11.30
CA ALA A 30 -14.14 0.02 -10.33
C ALA A 30 -15.02 -1.02 -9.64
N ASP A 31 -14.48 -2.23 -9.48
CA ASP A 31 -15.15 -3.32 -8.77
C ASP A 31 -15.27 -3.02 -7.27
N GLU A 32 -16.22 -3.67 -6.59
CA GLU A 32 -16.46 -3.51 -5.14
C GLU A 32 -15.20 -3.74 -4.30
N GLU A 33 -14.36 -4.72 -4.69
CA GLU A 33 -13.09 -4.99 -4.02
C GLU A 33 -12.12 -3.80 -4.13
N LEU A 34 -12.01 -3.18 -5.31
CA LEU A 34 -11.15 -2.02 -5.54
C LEU A 34 -11.65 -0.80 -4.79
N ILE A 35 -12.97 -0.58 -4.76
CA ILE A 35 -13.59 0.50 -3.97
C ILE A 35 -13.27 0.32 -2.48
N THR A 36 -13.36 -0.91 -1.99
CA THR A 36 -13.06 -1.26 -0.59
C THR A 36 -11.58 -1.03 -0.26
N GLN A 37 -10.66 -1.45 -1.13
CA GLN A 37 -9.23 -1.21 -0.93
C GLN A 37 -8.88 0.28 -0.95
N ALA A 38 -9.41 1.04 -1.92
CA ALA A 38 -9.17 2.47 -2.03
C ALA A 38 -9.68 3.23 -0.80
N TYR A 39 -10.88 2.89 -0.32
CA TYR A 39 -11.42 3.40 0.92
C TYR A 39 -10.49 3.15 2.11
N TRP A 40 -10.06 1.90 2.31
CA TRP A 40 -9.17 1.57 3.43
C TRP A 40 -7.82 2.29 3.37
N HIS A 41 -7.25 2.43 2.18
CA HIS A 41 -5.99 3.13 1.99
C HIS A 41 -6.10 4.61 2.38
N GLN A 42 -7.12 5.32 1.89
CA GLN A 42 -7.33 6.73 2.19
C GLN A 42 -7.75 6.95 3.64
N ALA A 43 -8.69 6.15 4.13
CA ALA A 43 -9.24 6.33 5.45
C ALA A 43 -8.22 6.02 6.56
N ARG A 44 -7.26 5.10 6.35
CA ARG A 44 -6.11 4.91 7.26
C ARG A 44 -5.23 6.15 7.35
N LYS A 45 -4.90 6.76 6.22
CA LYS A 45 -4.07 7.97 6.15
C LYS A 45 -4.71 9.13 6.92
N VAL A 46 -6.01 9.33 6.71
CA VAL A 46 -6.75 10.42 7.34
C VAL A 46 -7.03 10.12 8.83
N ARG A 47 -7.32 8.87 9.21
CA ARG A 47 -7.56 8.48 10.62
C ARG A 47 -6.35 8.76 11.53
N ALA A 48 -5.14 8.56 11.04
CA ALA A 48 -3.92 8.89 11.80
C ALA A 48 -3.83 10.39 12.12
N LEU A 49 -4.36 11.24 11.26
CA LEU A 49 -4.39 12.70 11.41
C LEU A 49 -5.64 13.19 12.17
N ALA A 50 -6.77 12.48 12.03
CA ALA A 50 -8.06 12.84 12.62
C ALA A 50 -8.07 12.87 14.16
N ALA A 51 -7.12 12.21 14.81
CA ALA A 51 -6.95 12.30 16.27
C ALA A 51 -6.46 13.67 16.74
N LYS A 52 -5.79 14.44 15.87
CA LYS A 52 -5.17 15.73 16.19
C LYS A 52 -5.81 16.90 15.43
N ASP A 53 -6.43 16.63 14.29
CA ASP A 53 -6.97 17.64 13.39
C ASP A 53 -8.49 17.45 13.17
N PRO A 54 -9.33 18.45 13.52
CA PRO A 54 -10.77 18.40 13.27
C PRO A 54 -11.13 18.43 11.78
N GLU A 55 -10.27 18.94 10.89
CA GLU A 55 -10.52 18.92 9.44
C GLU A 55 -10.36 17.51 8.88
N ALA A 56 -9.33 16.78 9.30
CA ALA A 56 -9.15 15.37 8.96
C ALA A 56 -10.33 14.50 9.42
N ARG A 57 -10.99 14.86 10.53
CA ARG A 57 -12.23 14.17 10.95
C ARG A 57 -13.38 14.39 9.95
N LYS A 58 -13.56 15.61 9.45
CA LYS A 58 -14.56 15.90 8.41
C LYS A 58 -14.24 15.20 7.09
N GLU A 59 -12.96 15.07 6.74
CA GLU A 59 -12.53 14.30 5.57
C GLU A 59 -12.85 12.82 5.71
N LEU A 60 -12.62 12.23 6.89
CA LEU A 60 -12.98 10.84 7.17
C LEU A 60 -14.49 10.61 7.03
N ASP A 61 -15.31 11.52 7.55
CA ASP A 61 -16.77 11.45 7.39
C ASP A 61 -17.20 11.54 5.92
N LYS A 62 -16.51 12.37 5.13
CA LYS A 62 -16.74 12.48 3.69
C LYS A 62 -16.38 11.19 2.95
N LEU A 63 -15.26 10.55 3.31
CA LEU A 63 -14.86 9.25 2.76
C LEU A 63 -15.85 8.13 3.12
N ASN A 64 -16.35 8.11 4.35
CA ASN A 64 -17.37 7.16 4.80
C ASN A 64 -18.67 7.33 4.00
N ARG A 65 -19.12 8.57 3.79
CA ARG A 65 -20.31 8.86 2.96
C ARG A 65 -20.11 8.44 1.50
N ALA A 66 -18.93 8.72 0.93
CA ALA A 66 -18.61 8.32 -0.43
C ALA A 66 -18.64 6.79 -0.58
N PHE A 67 -18.11 6.06 0.39
CA PHE A 67 -18.12 4.60 0.38
C PHE A 67 -19.54 4.03 0.42
N LEU A 68 -20.43 4.58 1.27
CA LEU A 68 -21.82 4.14 1.36
C LEU A 68 -22.61 4.41 0.07
N VAL A 69 -22.33 5.51 -0.63
CA VAL A 69 -22.97 5.81 -1.93
C VAL A 69 -22.53 4.83 -3.02
N LEU A 70 -21.27 4.40 -2.99
CA LEU A 70 -20.74 3.44 -3.96
C LEU A 70 -21.14 1.99 -3.63
N ASN A 71 -21.31 1.66 -2.34
CA ASN A 71 -21.70 0.33 -1.86
C ASN A 71 -23.05 0.37 -1.13
N PRO A 72 -24.18 0.56 -1.85
CA PRO A 72 -25.50 0.68 -1.23
C PRO A 72 -25.98 -0.61 -0.54
N ALA A 73 -25.34 -1.76 -0.80
CA ALA A 73 -25.59 -3.01 -0.10
C ALA A 73 -25.08 -3.00 1.36
N ARG A 74 -24.20 -2.06 1.72
CA ARG A 74 -23.65 -1.92 3.07
C ARG A 74 -24.37 -0.79 3.80
N THR A 75 -24.88 -1.11 4.99
CA THR A 75 -25.61 -0.15 5.84
C THR A 75 -24.67 0.80 6.60
N GLU A 76 -23.43 0.36 6.87
CA GLU A 76 -22.44 1.12 7.62
C GLU A 76 -21.04 1.03 6.99
N ALA A 77 -20.24 2.08 7.22
CA ALA A 77 -18.87 2.14 6.74
C ALA A 77 -17.98 1.25 7.64
N PRO A 78 -17.07 0.42 7.07
CA PRO A 78 -16.30 -0.59 7.81
C PRO A 78 -15.48 -0.05 8.99
N LEU A 79 -15.15 1.25 9.00
CA LEU A 79 -14.34 1.87 10.04
C LEU A 79 -15.07 2.17 11.36
N THR A 80 -16.38 1.94 11.46
CA THR A 80 -17.09 2.12 12.74
C THR A 80 -16.67 1.06 13.76
N ASP A 81 -16.44 -0.19 13.35
CA ASP A 81 -16.16 -1.31 14.27
C ASP A 81 -15.05 -2.27 13.83
N GLU A 82 -14.59 -2.26 12.58
CA GLU A 82 -13.78 -3.36 12.05
C GLU A 82 -12.29 -3.01 11.91
N ALA A 83 -11.43 -3.94 12.34
CA ALA A 83 -10.03 -3.94 11.98
C ALA A 83 -9.90 -4.17 10.46
N PRO A 84 -8.98 -3.49 9.79
CA PRO A 84 -8.94 -3.53 8.34
C PRO A 84 -8.66 -4.95 7.82
N PRO A 85 -9.19 -5.32 6.64
CA PRO A 85 -8.81 -6.57 5.99
C PRO A 85 -7.28 -6.59 5.83
N ALA A 86 -6.67 -7.74 6.12
CA ALA A 86 -5.24 -7.93 5.88
C ALA A 86 -4.97 -7.53 4.41
N PRO A 87 -4.04 -6.59 4.15
CA PRO A 87 -3.69 -6.30 2.77
C PRO A 87 -3.28 -7.63 2.12
N ARG A 88 -3.97 -8.03 1.05
CA ARG A 88 -3.45 -9.08 0.16
C ARG A 88 -2.07 -8.59 -0.25
N SER A 89 -1.04 -9.20 0.30
CA SER A 89 0.34 -9.01 -0.13
C SER A 89 0.33 -9.12 -1.64
N ALA A 90 0.76 -8.05 -2.31
CA ALA A 90 0.90 -8.12 -3.75
C ALA A 90 1.84 -9.30 -4.05
N PRO A 91 1.53 -10.16 -5.03
CA PRO A 91 2.28 -11.40 -5.27
C PRO A 91 3.79 -11.16 -5.43
N PHE A 92 4.16 -10.01 -6.02
CA PHE A 92 5.56 -9.61 -6.17
C PHE A 92 6.29 -9.40 -4.83
N ALA A 93 5.60 -8.95 -3.78
CA ALA A 93 6.22 -8.69 -2.48
C ALA A 93 6.55 -10.00 -1.76
N GLU A 94 5.71 -11.02 -1.90
CA GLU A 94 5.98 -12.36 -1.39
C GLU A 94 7.15 -12.99 -2.15
N ASP A 95 7.19 -12.85 -3.47
CA ASP A 95 8.30 -13.35 -4.31
C ASP A 95 9.63 -12.69 -3.96
N VAL A 96 9.63 -11.38 -3.71
CA VAL A 96 10.85 -10.65 -3.28
C VAL A 96 11.28 -11.10 -1.89
N VAL A 97 10.36 -11.20 -0.93
CA VAL A 97 10.68 -11.66 0.44
C VAL A 97 11.20 -13.10 0.42
N ALA A 98 10.59 -13.98 -0.37
CA ALA A 98 11.04 -15.36 -0.54
C ALA A 98 12.44 -15.42 -1.19
N SER A 99 12.70 -14.57 -2.17
CA SER A 99 14.01 -14.47 -2.84
C SER A 99 15.10 -13.98 -1.88
N VAL A 100 14.82 -12.94 -1.09
CA VAL A 100 15.75 -12.43 -0.07
C VAL A 100 16.02 -13.51 0.98
N ARG A 101 14.99 -14.22 1.44
CA ARG A 101 15.15 -15.31 2.41
C ARG A 101 16.05 -16.42 1.87
N ARG A 102 15.84 -16.86 0.62
CA ARG A 102 16.73 -17.84 -0.04
C ARG A 102 18.17 -17.35 -0.13
N LEU A 103 18.37 -16.08 -0.47
CA LEU A 103 19.71 -15.46 -0.52
C LEU A 103 20.39 -15.47 0.85
N VAL A 104 19.66 -15.15 1.92
CA VAL A 104 20.17 -15.19 3.29
C VAL A 104 20.54 -16.61 3.70
N ASP A 105 19.66 -17.59 3.42
CA ASP A 105 19.91 -18.99 3.76
C ASP A 105 21.11 -19.57 2.99
N GLN A 106 21.23 -19.26 1.70
CA GLN A 106 22.40 -19.66 0.89
C GLN A 106 23.68 -19.00 1.38
N THR A 107 23.63 -17.72 1.77
CA THR A 107 24.79 -16.99 2.31
C THR A 107 25.23 -17.58 3.65
N ARG A 108 24.27 -17.90 4.53
CA ARG A 108 24.53 -18.51 5.83
C ARG A 108 25.11 -19.92 5.70
N ALA A 109 24.61 -20.73 4.76
CA ALA A 109 25.13 -22.06 4.49
C ALA A 109 26.55 -22.03 3.93
N ARG A 110 26.88 -21.01 3.11
CA ARG A 110 28.18 -20.90 2.45
C ARG A 110 29.25 -20.24 3.33
N TRP A 111 28.86 -19.34 4.23
CA TRP A 111 29.79 -18.53 5.03
C TRP A 111 29.34 -18.38 6.49
N PRO A 112 29.31 -19.46 7.30
CA PRO A 112 28.76 -19.42 8.65
C PRO A 112 29.48 -18.44 9.60
N ASN A 113 30.78 -18.18 9.38
CA ASN A 113 31.60 -17.30 10.22
C ASN A 113 31.71 -15.85 9.70
N HIS A 114 31.32 -15.58 8.44
CA HIS A 114 31.47 -14.26 7.80
C HIS A 114 30.13 -13.60 7.43
N VAL A 115 29.03 -14.11 8.00
CA VAL A 115 27.69 -13.52 7.85
C VAL A 115 27.65 -12.00 8.11
N PRO A 116 28.27 -11.44 9.18
CA PRO A 116 28.17 -10.00 9.42
C PRO A 116 28.86 -9.18 8.32
N GLU A 117 30.04 -9.58 7.86
CA GLU A 117 30.80 -8.86 6.82
C GLU A 117 30.04 -8.84 5.49
N VAL A 118 29.50 -9.99 5.07
CA VAL A 118 28.71 -10.10 3.84
C VAL A 118 27.41 -9.30 3.95
N THR A 119 26.76 -9.30 5.12
CA THR A 119 25.55 -8.51 5.36
C THR A 119 25.86 -7.01 5.28
N THR A 120 26.94 -6.55 5.90
CA THR A 120 27.36 -5.14 5.86
C THR A 120 27.64 -4.68 4.42
N LEU A 121 28.34 -5.50 3.62
CA LEU A 121 28.61 -5.19 2.21
C LEU A 121 27.33 -5.14 1.36
N MET A 122 26.40 -6.07 1.56
CA MET A 122 25.11 -6.07 0.86
C MET A 122 24.26 -4.85 1.22
N VAL A 123 24.17 -4.52 2.52
CA VAL A 123 23.38 -3.37 3.00
C VAL A 123 23.97 -2.06 2.49
N THR A 124 25.29 -1.87 2.58
CA THR A 124 25.95 -0.67 2.05
C THR A 124 25.78 -0.54 0.54
N THR A 125 25.89 -1.63 -0.22
CA THR A 125 25.66 -1.62 -1.67
C THR A 125 24.21 -1.23 -1.99
N ALA A 126 23.23 -1.76 -1.25
CA ALA A 126 21.82 -1.40 -1.42
C ALA A 126 21.56 0.08 -1.12
N ILE A 127 22.13 0.62 -0.03
CA ILE A 127 22.01 2.04 0.35
C ILE A 127 22.62 2.94 -0.73
N LEU A 128 23.83 2.61 -1.23
CA LEU A 128 24.49 3.37 -2.28
C LEU A 128 23.71 3.33 -3.60
N THR A 129 23.13 2.18 -3.94
CA THR A 129 22.28 2.03 -5.14
C THR A 129 21.03 2.89 -5.02
N TYR A 130 20.38 2.90 -3.86
CA TYR A 130 19.22 3.75 -3.60
C TYR A 130 19.57 5.24 -3.69
N LEU A 131 20.69 5.66 -3.08
CA LEU A 131 21.18 7.04 -3.15
C LEU A 131 21.46 7.45 -4.61
N ALA A 132 22.13 6.61 -5.39
CA ALA A 132 22.42 6.89 -6.79
C ALA A 132 21.14 7.06 -7.63
N LEU A 133 20.17 6.16 -7.45
CA LEU A 133 18.87 6.27 -8.12
C LEU A 133 18.11 7.54 -7.69
N SER A 134 18.13 7.89 -6.41
CA SER A 134 17.47 9.10 -5.89
C SER A 134 18.11 10.40 -6.40
N ALA A 135 19.39 10.36 -6.75
CA ALA A 135 20.14 11.47 -7.33
C ALA A 135 19.95 11.59 -8.86
N GLY A 136 19.10 10.76 -9.48
CA GLY A 136 18.83 10.80 -10.92
C GLY A 136 19.82 10.03 -11.77
N ALA A 137 20.62 9.12 -11.19
CA ALA A 137 21.49 8.26 -11.97
C ALA A 137 20.68 7.32 -12.87
N ALA A 138 21.25 6.97 -14.03
CA ALA A 138 20.60 6.07 -14.97
C ALA A 138 20.30 4.71 -14.30
N PRO A 139 19.03 4.26 -14.27
CA PRO A 139 18.62 3.08 -13.52
C PRO A 139 19.25 1.79 -14.07
N LEU A 140 19.47 1.73 -15.38
CA LEU A 140 20.12 0.57 -16.00
C LEU A 140 21.58 0.42 -15.58
N TRP A 141 22.34 1.51 -15.51
CA TRP A 141 23.75 1.49 -15.12
C TRP A 141 23.94 1.23 -13.63
N THR A 142 23.09 1.82 -12.79
CA THR A 142 23.13 1.58 -11.34
C THR A 142 22.80 0.13 -10.98
N LEU A 143 21.79 -0.46 -11.62
CA LEU A 143 21.48 -1.88 -11.43
C LEU A 143 22.58 -2.80 -11.96
N LEU A 144 23.22 -2.45 -13.09
CA LEU A 144 24.32 -3.23 -13.65
C LEU A 144 25.56 -3.22 -12.74
N VAL A 145 25.93 -2.05 -12.20
CA VAL A 145 27.04 -1.91 -11.25
C VAL A 145 26.74 -2.61 -9.93
N ALA A 146 25.52 -2.48 -9.40
CA ALA A 146 25.09 -3.19 -8.20
C ALA A 146 25.11 -4.72 -8.40
N GLY A 147 24.66 -5.20 -9.55
CA GLY A 147 24.72 -6.61 -9.93
C GLY A 147 26.16 -7.12 -10.03
N ALA A 148 27.07 -6.35 -10.64
CA ALA A 148 28.49 -6.69 -10.73
C ALA A 148 29.17 -6.72 -9.34
N ALA A 149 28.85 -5.78 -8.45
CA ALA A 149 29.33 -5.77 -7.07
C ALA A 149 28.83 -7.00 -6.29
N ALA A 150 27.54 -7.34 -6.42
CA ALA A 150 26.97 -8.53 -5.80
C ALA A 150 27.64 -9.81 -6.31
N LEU A 151 27.87 -9.94 -7.62
CA LEU A 151 28.58 -11.08 -8.21
C LEU A 151 30.04 -11.17 -7.75
N ALA A 152 30.72 -10.03 -7.57
CA ALA A 152 32.09 -10.00 -7.06
C ALA A 152 32.18 -10.43 -5.58
N ILE A 153 31.18 -10.07 -4.77
CA ILE A 153 31.06 -10.52 -3.36
C ILE A 153 30.79 -12.03 -3.32
N TRP A 154 29.96 -12.54 -4.23
CA TRP A 154 29.58 -13.95 -4.33
C TRP A 154 30.52 -14.81 -5.20
N ALA A 155 31.61 -14.23 -5.71
CA ALA A 155 32.48 -14.90 -6.64
C ALA A 155 33.10 -16.17 -6.01
N PRO A 156 33.08 -17.32 -6.71
CA PRO A 156 33.47 -18.61 -6.16
C PRO A 156 34.96 -18.74 -5.80
N TRP A 157 35.77 -17.75 -6.18
CA TRP A 157 37.21 -17.69 -5.96
C TRP A 157 37.60 -16.99 -4.65
N ARG A 158 36.68 -16.25 -4.01
CA ARG A 158 36.88 -15.82 -2.63
C ARG A 158 36.69 -17.06 -1.74
N ARG A 159 37.80 -17.74 -1.45
CA ARG A 159 37.93 -18.57 -0.25
C ARG A 159 38.60 -17.66 0.79
N LEU A 160 37.80 -17.04 1.65
CA LEU A 160 38.29 -16.42 2.88
C LEU A 160 37.99 -17.42 4.01
#